data_AF-F0JDQ6-F1
#
_entry.id   AF-F0JDQ6-F1
#
_cell.length_a   1.000
_cell.length_b   1.000
_cell.length_c   1.000
_cell.angle_alpha   90.00
_cell.angle_beta   90.00
_cell.angle_gamma   90.00
#
_symmetry.space_group_name_H-M   'P 1'
#
loop_
_entity.id
_entity.type
_entity.pdbx_description
1 polymer ?
#
loop_
_entity_poly.entity_id
_entity_poly.type
_entity_poly.pdbx_seq_one_letter_code
_entity_poly.pdbx_strand_id
1 'polypeptide(L)'
;MSTIKTTDQASVEETATDYVAVQEETLPSKGEGISRRKMLGFLGVQVVAAGTLAGVAMAAPKNFKPENYNRGISPDQLPNTRAWLVSDPTTCVGCRTCEIICSLAHDDVCRPALARIHTTYDPQHKLVKLAVMPDVCRQCNMADCYLACEYDALVLDKKTGARIIDPAKCQGCGECFAACPYDMIVENKEKSIFSKCDLCGGDPMCVKFCPADALKFIQLG
;
A
#
# COMPACT_ATOMS: atom_id res chain seq x y z
N MET A 1 -2.86 -58.51 -19.33
CA MET A 1 -3.79 -58.23 -20.45
C MET A 1 -5.13 -57.82 -19.86
N SER A 2 -5.38 -56.51 -19.75
CA SER A 2 -6.72 -55.98 -19.49
C SER A 2 -7.00 -54.98 -20.59
N THR A 3 -8.00 -55.31 -21.40
CA THR A 3 -8.46 -54.59 -22.57
C THR A 3 -9.01 -53.22 -22.20
N ILE A 4 -8.47 -52.20 -22.88
CA ILE A 4 -8.94 -50.83 -22.93
C ILE A 4 -10.29 -50.83 -23.65
N LYS A 5 -11.34 -50.30 -23.02
CA LYS A 5 -12.57 -49.89 -23.72
C LYS A 5 -12.49 -48.38 -23.91
N THR A 6 -12.25 -47.98 -25.16
CA THR A 6 -12.51 -46.65 -25.70
C THR A 6 -14.01 -46.47 -25.86
N THR A 7 -14.56 -45.38 -25.34
CA THR A 7 -15.90 -44.88 -25.70
C THR A 7 -15.77 -43.41 -26.08
N ASP A 8 -15.77 -43.23 -27.39
CA ASP A 8 -16.43 -42.22 -28.22
C ASP A 8 -16.46 -40.76 -27.79
N GLN A 9 -15.85 -39.97 -28.68
CA GLN A 9 -15.93 -38.53 -28.81
C GLN A 9 -17.39 -38.10 -29.01
N ALA A 10 -17.93 -37.35 -28.05
CA ALA A 10 -19.11 -36.52 -28.26
C ALA A 10 -18.64 -35.07 -28.47
N SER A 11 -18.91 -34.57 -29.67
CA SER A 11 -18.76 -33.19 -30.11
C SER A 11 -19.48 -32.22 -29.16
N VAL A 12 -18.74 -31.33 -28.52
CA VAL A 12 -19.33 -30.16 -27.87
C VAL A 12 -19.36 -29.05 -28.92
N GLU A 13 -20.56 -28.72 -29.37
CA GLU A 13 -20.84 -27.58 -30.23
C GLU A 13 -20.43 -26.27 -29.55
N GLU A 14 -19.73 -25.45 -30.31
CA GLU A 14 -19.28 -24.11 -29.97
C GLU A 14 -20.47 -23.14 -30.11
N THR A 15 -21.14 -22.80 -29.00
CA THR A 15 -22.16 -21.73 -29.01
C THR A 15 -21.52 -20.40 -28.65
N ALA A 16 -21.48 -19.54 -29.65
CA ALA A 16 -20.96 -18.18 -29.62
C ALA A 16 -21.66 -17.28 -28.58
N THR A 17 -20.83 -16.69 -27.72
CA THR A 17 -20.88 -15.31 -27.22
C THR A 17 -22.22 -14.57 -27.11
N ASP A 18 -22.70 -14.39 -25.88
CA ASP A 18 -23.43 -13.18 -25.46
C ASP A 18 -22.53 -12.40 -24.48
N TYR A 19 -21.59 -11.64 -25.05
CA TYR A 19 -20.91 -10.58 -24.30
C TYR A 19 -21.87 -9.40 -24.20
N VAL A 20 -22.31 -9.09 -22.99
CA VAL A 20 -23.06 -7.86 -22.71
C VAL A 20 -22.16 -6.66 -23.07
N ALA A 21 -22.63 -5.84 -24.00
CA ALA A 21 -21.96 -4.63 -24.43
C ALA A 21 -21.73 -3.70 -23.23
N VAL A 22 -20.46 -3.50 -22.87
CA VAL A 22 -20.06 -2.42 -21.97
C VAL A 22 -20.21 -1.13 -22.78
N GLN A 23 -21.08 -0.23 -22.31
CA GLN A 23 -21.22 1.09 -22.89
C GLN A 23 -19.88 1.83 -22.73
N GLU A 24 -19.33 2.33 -23.84
CA GLU A 24 -18.17 3.22 -23.84
C GLU A 24 -18.54 4.52 -23.10
N GLU A 25 -18.20 4.60 -21.82
CA GLU A 25 -18.16 5.88 -21.13
C GLU A 25 -16.93 6.66 -21.62
N THR A 26 -17.21 7.79 -22.25
CA THR A 26 -16.23 8.71 -22.80
C THR A 26 -15.34 9.26 -21.69
N LEU A 27 -14.03 9.03 -21.81
CA LEU A 27 -13.00 9.62 -20.96
C LEU A 27 -13.21 11.15 -20.89
N PRO A 28 -13.34 11.75 -19.69
CA PRO A 28 -13.48 13.19 -19.56
C PRO A 28 -12.24 13.89 -20.13
N SER A 29 -12.50 14.83 -21.03
CA SER A 29 -11.51 15.58 -21.80
C SER A 29 -10.52 16.32 -20.92
N LYS A 30 -9.24 16.31 -21.33
CA LYS A 30 -8.10 17.11 -20.83
C LYS A 30 -8.54 18.45 -20.21
N GLY A 31 -8.59 18.47 -18.89
CA GLY A 31 -8.71 19.70 -18.10
C GLY A 31 -7.38 20.45 -18.09
N GLU A 32 -7.45 21.68 -18.58
CA GLU A 32 -6.49 22.77 -18.61
C GLU A 32 -5.32 22.69 -17.61
N GLY A 33 -4.10 22.71 -18.16
CA GLY A 33 -2.86 22.75 -17.39
C GLY A 33 -2.79 23.97 -16.47
N ILE A 34 -2.34 23.74 -15.23
CA ILE A 34 -2.10 24.78 -14.25
C ILE A 34 -1.10 25.80 -14.82
N SER A 35 -1.56 27.05 -14.99
CA SER A 35 -0.74 28.18 -15.41
C SER A 35 0.53 28.32 -14.55
N ARG A 36 1.67 28.67 -15.17
CA ARG A 36 2.96 28.94 -14.49
C ARG A 36 2.84 29.93 -13.31
N ARG A 37 1.79 30.77 -13.29
CA ARG A 37 1.49 31.70 -12.20
C ARG A 37 0.87 31.02 -10.96
N LYS A 38 0.21 29.87 -11.11
CA LYS A 38 -0.21 28.98 -10.01
C LYS A 38 0.90 28.02 -9.54
N MET A 39 1.90 27.74 -10.39
CA MET A 39 3.08 26.93 -10.01
C MET A 39 4.01 27.69 -9.03
N LEU A 40 4.05 29.02 -9.09
CA LEU A 40 4.84 29.85 -8.17
C LEU A 40 4.21 30.00 -6.77
N GLY A 41 2.93 29.61 -6.58
CA GLY A 41 2.34 29.43 -5.25
C GLY A 41 2.76 28.13 -4.57
N PHE A 42 3.32 27.16 -5.32
CA PHE A 42 3.82 25.87 -4.83
C PHE A 42 5.29 25.91 -4.39
N LEU A 43 5.99 27.03 -4.59
CA LEU A 43 7.40 27.25 -4.27
C LEU A 43 7.61 28.45 -3.31
N GLY A 44 6.64 28.67 -2.42
CA GLY A 44 6.74 29.66 -1.35
C GLY A 44 7.48 29.11 -0.14
N VAL A 45 8.81 29.02 -0.22
CA VAL A 45 9.65 29.17 0.97
C VAL A 45 9.25 30.51 1.60
N GLN A 46 8.52 30.49 2.71
CA GLN A 46 8.36 31.68 3.52
C GLN A 46 9.73 31.96 4.14
N VAL A 47 10.49 32.86 3.52
CA VAL A 47 11.56 33.56 4.21
C VAL A 47 10.87 34.34 5.31
N VAL A 48 10.94 33.83 6.55
CA VAL A 48 10.43 34.51 7.74
C VAL A 48 11.31 35.74 7.97
N ALA A 49 10.95 36.86 7.36
CA ALA A 49 11.48 38.16 7.69
C ALA A 49 10.75 38.70 8.92
N ALA A 50 11.04 38.13 10.09
CA ALA A 50 10.95 38.78 11.39
C ALA A 50 11.61 37.86 12.43
N GLY A 51 12.71 38.34 13.01
CA GLY A 51 13.60 37.56 13.86
C GLY A 51 12.91 36.86 15.02
N THR A 52 13.23 35.57 15.18
CA THR A 52 13.60 34.92 16.44
C THR A 52 14.15 33.54 16.05
N LEU A 53 15.21 33.13 16.73
CA LEU A 53 15.89 31.84 16.57
C LEU A 53 14.99 30.68 17.00
N ALA A 54 13.96 30.36 16.24
CA ALA A 54 13.06 29.24 16.51
C ALA A 54 12.97 28.31 15.30
N GLY A 55 13.94 27.41 15.22
CA GLY A 55 13.82 26.11 14.56
C GLY A 55 13.71 26.12 13.03
N VAL A 56 14.49 25.26 12.39
CA VAL A 56 14.10 24.74 11.08
C VAL A 56 12.82 23.96 11.31
N ALA A 57 11.65 24.60 11.13
CA ALA A 57 10.37 23.92 11.17
C ALA A 57 10.37 22.93 10.00
N MET A 58 10.60 21.65 10.31
CA MET A 58 10.33 20.56 9.39
C MET A 58 8.90 20.75 8.90
N ALA A 59 8.72 20.92 7.59
CA ALA A 59 7.40 21.12 7.01
C ALA A 59 6.50 19.97 7.47
N ALA A 60 5.42 20.30 8.18
CA ALA A 60 4.43 19.33 8.57
C ALA A 60 3.92 18.59 7.31
N PRO A 61 3.62 17.29 7.40
CA PRO A 61 3.18 16.54 6.24
C PRO A 61 1.92 17.16 5.63
N LYS A 62 1.76 17.00 4.30
CA LYS A 62 0.80 17.77 3.49
C LYS A 62 -0.67 17.67 3.91
N ASN A 63 -1.02 16.69 4.74
CA ASN A 63 -2.37 16.45 5.28
C ASN A 63 -2.41 16.44 6.82
N PHE A 64 -1.41 17.03 7.47
CA PHE A 64 -1.36 17.15 8.93
C PHE A 64 -2.40 18.16 9.40
N LYS A 65 -3.46 17.67 10.07
CA LYS A 65 -4.43 18.48 10.79
C LYS A 65 -4.04 18.49 12.28
N PRO A 66 -3.42 19.56 12.81
CA PRO A 66 -3.01 19.62 14.22
C PRO A 66 -4.19 19.48 15.20
N GLU A 67 -5.41 19.80 14.78
CA GLU A 67 -6.64 19.65 15.55
C GLU A 67 -7.10 18.19 15.72
N ASN A 68 -6.72 17.28 14.81
CA ASN A 68 -7.14 15.88 14.81
C ASN A 68 -6.16 14.97 15.55
N TYR A 69 -5.37 15.58 16.41
CA TYR A 69 -4.17 15.00 16.94
C TYR A 69 -4.41 14.39 18.33
N ASN A 70 -4.98 13.18 18.36
CA ASN A 70 -5.49 12.58 19.60
C ASN A 70 -4.44 12.10 20.62
N ARG A 71 -3.12 12.25 20.36
CA ARG A 71 -2.08 11.67 21.21
C ARG A 71 -1.00 12.59 21.78
N GLY A 72 -0.95 13.89 21.47
CA GLY A 72 0.07 14.80 22.05
C GLY A 72 1.56 14.60 21.59
N ILE A 73 1.85 13.62 20.73
CA ILE A 73 3.09 13.29 19.97
C ILE A 73 3.23 14.00 18.59
N SER A 74 4.05 15.04 18.50
CA SER A 74 4.40 15.63 17.19
C SER A 74 5.18 14.65 16.28
N PRO A 75 5.24 14.86 14.94
CA PRO A 75 5.92 13.94 14.03
C PRO A 75 7.37 13.60 14.42
N ASP A 76 8.09 14.55 15.00
CA ASP A 76 9.47 14.42 15.50
C ASP A 76 9.58 13.56 16.77
N GLN A 77 8.49 13.40 17.51
CA GLN A 77 8.44 12.58 18.73
C GLN A 77 8.05 11.12 18.43
N LEU A 78 7.69 10.78 17.19
CA LEU A 78 7.30 9.43 16.81
C LEU A 78 8.54 8.51 16.76
N PRO A 79 8.60 7.42 17.55
CA PRO A 79 9.74 6.50 17.51
C PRO A 79 9.98 5.93 16.12
N ASN A 80 11.25 5.89 15.69
CA ASN A 80 11.62 5.32 14.39
C ASN A 80 11.21 3.84 14.28
N THR A 81 10.83 3.42 13.08
CA THR A 81 10.66 1.99 12.80
C THR A 81 12.01 1.29 12.90
N ARG A 82 12.01 0.04 13.33
CA ARG A 82 13.23 -0.80 13.38
C ARG A 82 13.17 -1.93 12.38
N ALA A 83 12.09 -2.05 11.61
CA ALA A 83 11.99 -3.07 10.59
C ALA A 83 11.17 -2.59 9.38
N TRP A 84 11.49 -3.15 8.21
CA TRP A 84 10.79 -2.89 6.95
C TRP A 84 11.03 -4.01 5.95
N LEU A 85 10.23 -4.00 4.88
CA LEU A 85 10.43 -4.85 3.72
C LEU A 85 11.20 -4.08 2.65
N VAL A 86 12.06 -4.80 1.92
CA VAL A 86 12.74 -4.30 0.72
C VAL A 86 12.34 -5.19 -0.44
N SER A 87 11.91 -4.59 -1.54
CA SER A 87 11.63 -5.27 -2.81
C SER A 87 12.77 -5.08 -3.80
N ASP A 88 13.08 -6.14 -4.54
CA ASP A 88 14.04 -6.15 -5.63
C ASP A 88 13.31 -6.34 -6.98
N PRO A 89 13.23 -5.29 -7.81
CA PRO A 89 12.57 -5.38 -9.11
C PRO A 89 13.33 -6.22 -10.14
N THR A 90 14.60 -6.55 -9.90
CA THR A 90 15.43 -7.29 -10.86
C THR A 90 15.22 -8.79 -10.79
N THR A 91 14.74 -9.29 -9.65
CA THR A 91 14.46 -10.71 -9.41
C THR A 91 12.96 -11.02 -9.44
N CYS A 92 12.09 -10.02 -9.21
CA CYS A 92 10.64 -10.23 -9.23
C CYS A 92 10.14 -10.68 -10.61
N VAL A 93 9.42 -11.81 -10.63
CA VAL A 93 8.78 -12.37 -11.83
C VAL A 93 7.29 -12.06 -11.94
N GLY A 94 6.72 -11.28 -11.03
CA GLY A 94 5.31 -10.90 -11.06
C GLY A 94 4.31 -12.03 -10.81
N CYS A 95 4.71 -13.09 -10.09
CA CYS A 95 3.83 -14.24 -9.79
C CYS A 95 2.68 -13.93 -8.82
N ARG A 96 2.74 -12.80 -8.10
CA ARG A 96 1.74 -12.34 -7.12
C ARG A 96 1.49 -13.29 -5.95
N THR A 97 2.37 -14.28 -5.71
CA THR A 97 2.31 -15.17 -4.54
C THR A 97 2.31 -14.38 -3.23
N CYS A 98 3.05 -13.27 -3.17
CA CYS A 98 3.09 -12.39 -2.01
C CYS A 98 1.72 -11.78 -1.65
N GLU A 99 0.86 -11.51 -2.63
CA GLU A 99 -0.48 -10.96 -2.40
C GLU A 99 -1.44 -12.04 -1.89
N ILE A 100 -1.38 -13.21 -2.51
CA ILE A 100 -2.20 -14.37 -2.14
C ILE A 100 -1.88 -14.81 -0.71
N ILE A 101 -0.59 -15.00 -0.39
CA ILE A 101 -0.21 -15.45 0.96
C ILE A 101 -0.51 -14.39 2.02
N CYS A 102 -0.42 -13.11 1.68
CA CYS A 102 -0.74 -12.03 2.61
C CYS A 102 -2.23 -12.03 2.96
N SER A 103 -3.10 -12.02 1.94
CA SER A 103 -4.56 -12.09 2.18
C SER A 103 -4.97 -13.38 2.88
N LEU A 104 -4.35 -14.52 2.54
CA LEU A 104 -4.61 -15.79 3.21
C LEU A 104 -4.21 -15.74 4.69
N ALA A 105 -3.02 -15.23 5.00
CA ALA A 105 -2.49 -15.21 6.37
C ALA A 105 -3.26 -14.28 7.32
N HIS A 106 -3.89 -13.23 6.80
CA HIS A 106 -4.52 -12.20 7.63
C HIS A 106 -6.05 -12.19 7.55
N ASP A 107 -6.62 -12.63 6.44
CA ASP A 107 -8.05 -12.56 6.16
C ASP A 107 -8.67 -13.92 5.82
N ASP A 108 -7.87 -15.00 5.83
CA ASP A 108 -8.27 -16.38 5.52
C ASP A 108 -8.93 -16.53 4.14
N VAL A 109 -8.49 -15.70 3.19
CA VAL A 109 -8.99 -15.68 1.81
C VAL A 109 -7.86 -15.46 0.82
N CYS A 110 -7.92 -16.14 -0.33
CA CYS A 110 -6.98 -15.92 -1.43
C CYS A 110 -7.44 -14.74 -2.31
N ARG A 111 -7.44 -13.52 -1.77
CA ARG A 111 -7.96 -12.33 -2.46
C ARG A 111 -6.91 -11.20 -2.51
N PRO A 112 -6.22 -11.01 -3.65
CA PRO A 112 -5.22 -9.96 -3.80
C PRO A 112 -5.66 -8.54 -3.43
N ALA A 113 -6.94 -8.21 -3.63
CA ALA A 113 -7.50 -6.90 -3.28
C ALA A 113 -7.49 -6.61 -1.76
N LEU A 114 -7.36 -7.64 -0.91
CA LEU A 114 -7.21 -7.50 0.55
C LEU A 114 -5.75 -7.67 1.01
N ALA A 115 -4.83 -7.93 0.09
CA ALA A 115 -3.42 -8.08 0.44
C ALA A 115 -2.83 -6.75 0.89
N ARG A 116 -1.99 -6.77 1.92
CA ARG A 116 -1.29 -5.59 2.47
C ARG A 116 0.02 -5.29 1.73
N ILE A 117 0.13 -5.76 0.49
CA ILE A 117 1.26 -5.67 -0.45
C ILE A 117 0.67 -5.80 -1.85
N HIS A 118 1.18 -5.04 -2.82
CA HIS A 118 0.65 -5.03 -4.19
C HIS A 118 1.78 -5.07 -5.22
N THR A 119 1.56 -5.75 -6.33
CA THR A 119 2.53 -5.85 -7.43
C THR A 119 2.18 -4.82 -8.49
N THR A 120 3.13 -3.94 -8.79
CA THR A 120 3.01 -2.97 -9.87
C THR A 120 3.88 -3.36 -11.05
N TYR A 121 3.44 -2.93 -12.23
CA TYR A 121 4.07 -3.19 -13.51
C TYR A 121 4.38 -1.84 -14.15
N ASP A 122 5.67 -1.57 -14.40
CA ASP A 122 6.12 -0.40 -15.14
C ASP A 122 6.68 -0.85 -16.50
N PRO A 123 5.86 -0.78 -17.57
CA PRO A 123 6.29 -1.15 -18.92
C PRO A 123 7.25 -0.11 -19.55
N GLN A 124 7.46 1.05 -18.91
CA GLN A 124 8.30 2.14 -19.41
C GLN A 124 9.52 2.37 -18.51
N HIS A 125 9.85 1.39 -17.66
CA HIS A 125 10.93 1.55 -16.71
C HIS A 125 12.27 1.81 -17.42
N LYS A 126 13.01 2.81 -16.96
CA LYS A 126 14.20 3.31 -17.66
C LYS A 126 15.35 2.31 -17.75
N LEU A 127 15.40 1.33 -16.83
CA LEU A 127 16.50 0.39 -16.71
C LEU A 127 16.18 -1.02 -17.26
N VAL A 128 14.91 -1.39 -17.34
CA VAL A 128 14.46 -2.73 -17.78
C VAL A 128 13.19 -2.59 -18.61
N LYS A 129 13.03 -3.40 -19.67
CA LYS A 129 11.90 -3.28 -20.61
C LYS A 129 10.52 -3.45 -19.96
N LEU A 130 10.47 -4.12 -18.82
CA LEU A 130 9.31 -4.25 -17.96
C LEU A 130 9.84 -4.44 -16.54
N ALA A 131 9.63 -3.44 -15.68
CA ALA A 131 9.87 -3.63 -14.25
C ALA A 131 8.60 -4.17 -13.61
N VAL A 132 8.76 -5.23 -12.81
CA VAL A 132 7.68 -5.73 -11.96
C VAL A 132 8.19 -5.65 -10.54
N MET A 133 7.42 -5.04 -9.65
CA MET A 133 7.86 -4.88 -8.28
C MET A 133 6.71 -4.98 -7.28
N PRO A 134 6.90 -5.70 -6.16
CA PRO A 134 6.00 -5.58 -5.04
C PRO A 134 6.22 -4.22 -4.37
N ASP A 135 5.19 -3.39 -4.37
CA ASP A 135 5.06 -2.21 -3.53
C ASP A 135 4.72 -2.63 -2.11
N VAL A 136 5.60 -2.25 -1.20
CA VAL A 136 5.54 -2.59 0.23
C VAL A 136 5.33 -1.33 1.06
N CYS A 137 4.62 -1.47 2.18
CA CYS A 137 4.50 -0.39 3.14
C CYS A 137 5.90 0.03 3.63
N ARG A 138 6.20 1.32 3.49
CA ARG A 138 7.53 1.87 3.83
C ARG A 138 7.81 1.99 5.33
N GLN A 139 6.82 1.73 6.18
CA GLN A 139 6.91 1.89 7.63
C GLN A 139 7.55 3.23 8.06
N CYS A 140 7.08 4.33 7.47
CA CYS A 140 7.69 5.65 7.59
C CYS A 140 7.95 6.08 9.04
N ASN A 141 9.10 6.69 9.31
CA ASN A 141 9.40 7.27 10.62
C ASN A 141 8.42 8.41 10.95
N MET A 142 8.22 9.33 10.00
CA MET A 142 7.11 10.28 10.03
C MET A 142 5.94 9.67 9.25
N ALA A 143 5.06 8.95 9.95
CA ALA A 143 3.94 8.25 9.33
C ALA A 143 2.66 9.09 9.37
N ASP A 144 2.31 9.70 8.24
CA ASP A 144 1.09 10.52 8.11
C ASP A 144 -0.17 9.71 8.46
N CYS A 145 -0.22 8.45 8.03
CA CYS A 145 -1.32 7.55 8.37
C CYS A 145 -1.47 7.29 9.88
N TYR A 146 -0.36 7.30 10.63
CA TYR A 146 -0.38 7.15 12.09
C TYR A 146 -0.91 8.40 12.78
N LEU A 147 -0.52 9.58 12.28
CA LEU A 147 -0.92 10.87 12.83
C LEU A 147 -2.36 11.25 12.47
N ALA A 148 -2.89 10.77 11.35
CA ALA A 148 -4.25 11.02 10.89
C ALA A 148 -5.32 10.22 11.65
N CYS A 149 -4.93 9.22 12.45
CA CYS A 149 -5.90 8.38 13.15
C CYS A 149 -6.36 9.01 14.46
N GLU A 150 -7.63 9.39 14.51
CA GLU A 150 -8.30 9.91 15.72
C GLU A 150 -8.77 8.80 16.67
N TYR A 151 -8.86 7.55 16.23
CA TYR A 151 -9.43 6.47 17.06
C TYR A 151 -8.39 5.63 17.80
N ASP A 152 -7.13 6.09 17.84
CA ASP A 152 -5.99 5.34 18.41
C ASP A 152 -5.84 3.91 17.86
N ALA A 153 -6.37 3.67 16.66
CA ALA A 153 -6.26 2.38 15.98
C ALA A 153 -4.86 2.17 15.39
N LEU A 154 -4.16 3.25 15.01
CA LEU A 154 -2.78 3.14 14.54
C LEU A 154 -1.83 3.10 15.74
N VAL A 155 -1.30 1.91 16.04
CA VAL A 155 -0.39 1.66 17.17
C VAL A 155 1.00 1.28 16.70
N LEU A 156 1.98 1.31 17.60
CA LEU A 156 3.33 0.82 17.35
C LEU A 156 3.45 -0.62 17.85
N ASP A 157 3.86 -1.51 16.96
CA ASP A 157 4.23 -2.87 17.35
C ASP A 157 5.49 -2.83 18.22
N LYS A 158 5.44 -3.48 19.38
CA LYS A 158 6.53 -3.43 20.38
C LYS A 158 7.79 -4.16 19.91
N LYS A 159 7.65 -5.16 19.05
CA LYS A 159 8.75 -6.02 18.60
C LYS A 159 9.50 -5.40 17.41
N THR A 160 8.77 -4.88 16.44
CA THR A 160 9.31 -4.39 15.16
C THR A 160 9.39 -2.87 15.07
N GLY A 161 8.65 -2.14 15.92
CA GLY A 161 8.45 -0.70 15.77
C GLY A 161 7.57 -0.33 14.57
N ALA A 162 6.95 -1.32 13.91
CA ALA A 162 6.05 -1.08 12.80
C ALA A 162 4.82 -0.31 13.27
N ARG A 163 4.30 0.55 12.40
CA ARG A 163 2.99 1.17 12.61
C ARG A 163 1.99 0.10 12.20
N ILE A 164 0.97 -0.21 12.97
CA ILE A 164 -0.03 -1.23 12.63
C ILE A 164 -1.42 -0.72 12.94
N ILE A 165 -2.43 -1.19 12.21
CA ILE A 165 -3.83 -0.89 12.51
C ILE A 165 -4.35 -1.99 13.43
N ASP A 166 -4.76 -1.61 14.64
CA ASP A 166 -5.51 -2.46 15.56
C ASP A 166 -6.96 -2.55 15.07
N PRO A 167 -7.41 -3.72 14.56
CA PRO A 167 -8.76 -3.86 14.05
C PRO A 167 -9.84 -3.69 15.12
N ALA A 168 -9.53 -3.90 16.40
CA ALA A 168 -10.50 -3.75 17.49
C ALA A 168 -10.85 -2.27 17.77
N LYS A 169 -9.98 -1.34 17.38
CA LYS A 169 -10.17 0.10 17.58
C LYS A 169 -10.58 0.84 16.31
N CYS A 170 -10.33 0.26 15.14
CA CYS A 170 -10.63 0.87 13.85
C CYS A 170 -12.14 1.12 13.71
N GLN A 171 -12.52 2.38 13.49
CA GLN A 171 -13.92 2.77 13.25
C GLN A 171 -14.28 2.88 11.75
N GLY A 172 -13.38 2.48 10.86
CA GLY A 172 -13.65 2.54 9.42
C GLY A 172 -13.73 3.96 8.81
N CYS A 173 -13.15 4.98 9.46
CA CYS A 173 -13.27 6.37 9.00
C CYS A 173 -12.50 6.72 7.71
N GLY A 174 -11.46 5.96 7.36
CA GLY A 174 -10.68 6.17 6.13
C GLY A 174 -9.65 7.31 6.15
N GLU A 175 -9.50 8.05 7.25
CA GLU A 175 -8.51 9.15 7.33
C GLU A 175 -7.07 8.66 7.08
N CYS A 176 -6.71 7.50 7.64
CA CYS A 176 -5.39 6.91 7.42
C CYS A 176 -5.14 6.49 5.96
N PHE A 177 -6.21 6.08 5.24
CA PHE A 177 -6.17 5.74 3.82
C PHE A 177 -5.88 6.98 2.98
N ALA A 178 -6.64 8.07 3.19
CA ALA A 178 -6.41 9.34 2.51
C ALA A 178 -5.06 9.99 2.84
N ALA A 179 -4.52 9.74 4.03
CA ALA A 179 -3.25 10.29 4.48
C ALA A 179 -2.02 9.56 3.91
N CYS A 180 -2.14 8.34 3.40
CA CYS A 180 -0.98 7.57 2.97
C CYS A 180 -0.48 8.03 1.59
N PRO A 181 0.73 8.61 1.46
CA PRO A 181 1.24 9.09 0.17
C PRO A 181 1.66 7.97 -0.79
N TYR A 182 1.61 6.71 -0.32
CA TYR A 182 2.02 5.52 -1.07
C TYR A 182 0.87 4.55 -1.33
N ASP A 183 -0.36 4.89 -0.93
CA ASP A 183 -1.54 4.05 -1.14
C ASP A 183 -1.40 2.63 -0.56
N MET A 184 -0.78 2.52 0.63
CA MET A 184 -0.45 1.23 1.27
C MET A 184 -1.47 0.80 2.34
N ILE A 185 -2.62 1.48 2.41
CA ILE A 185 -3.72 1.15 3.32
C ILE A 185 -4.81 0.45 2.49
N VAL A 186 -5.35 -0.63 3.02
CA VAL A 186 -6.30 -1.50 2.34
C VAL A 186 -7.63 -1.45 3.05
N GLU A 187 -8.69 -1.15 2.32
CA GLU A 187 -10.06 -1.19 2.82
C GLU A 187 -10.61 -2.63 2.73
N ASN A 188 -11.10 -3.16 3.84
CA ASN A 188 -11.94 -4.36 3.83
C ASN A 188 -13.40 -3.93 4.01
N LYS A 189 -14.12 -3.77 2.90
CA LYS A 189 -15.52 -3.32 2.87
C LYS A 189 -16.46 -4.27 3.64
N GLU A 190 -16.23 -5.57 3.56
CA GLU A 190 -17.05 -6.59 4.24
C GLU A 190 -16.98 -6.44 5.77
N LYS A 191 -15.80 -6.10 6.29
CA LYS A 191 -15.56 -5.89 7.73
C LYS A 191 -15.70 -4.42 8.15
N SER A 192 -15.88 -3.50 7.19
CA SER A 192 -15.89 -2.05 7.39
C SER A 192 -14.68 -1.51 8.19
N ILE A 193 -13.50 -2.08 7.94
CA ILE A 193 -12.23 -1.67 8.58
C ILE A 193 -11.14 -1.45 7.54
N PHE A 194 -10.13 -0.70 7.94
CA PHE A 194 -8.89 -0.53 7.18
C PHE A 194 -7.79 -1.40 7.77
N SER A 195 -6.87 -1.84 6.93
CA SER A 195 -5.70 -2.62 7.32
C SER A 195 -4.48 -2.16 6.54
N LYS A 196 -3.29 -2.53 6.98
CA LYS A 196 -2.03 -2.27 6.27
C LYS A 196 -0.98 -3.26 6.72
N CYS A 197 0.17 -3.28 6.06
CA CYS A 197 1.26 -4.18 6.41
C CYS A 197 1.69 -3.97 7.88
N ASP A 198 1.72 -5.07 8.61
CA ASP A 198 2.11 -5.20 10.01
C ASP A 198 3.44 -5.96 10.18
N LEU A 199 4.14 -6.19 9.06
CA LEU A 199 5.36 -7.02 8.97
C LEU A 199 5.16 -8.45 9.52
N CYS A 200 3.92 -8.93 9.62
CA CYS A 200 3.55 -10.20 10.23
C CYS A 200 4.23 -10.40 11.60
N GLY A 201 4.30 -9.36 12.44
CA GLY A 201 4.97 -9.44 13.75
C GLY A 201 6.47 -9.74 13.68
N GLY A 202 7.12 -9.39 12.56
CA GLY A 202 8.55 -9.61 12.33
C GLY A 202 8.88 -10.95 11.68
N ASP A 203 7.89 -11.64 11.11
CA ASP A 203 8.09 -12.90 10.38
C ASP A 203 7.28 -12.93 9.08
N PRO A 204 7.63 -12.09 8.07
CA PRO A 204 6.75 -11.79 6.95
C PRO A 204 6.48 -12.98 6.02
N MET A 205 5.19 -13.32 5.84
CA MET A 205 4.78 -14.43 4.98
C MET A 205 5.09 -14.18 3.50
N CYS A 206 4.99 -12.93 3.03
CA CYS A 206 5.33 -12.56 1.67
C CYS A 206 6.81 -12.78 1.34
N VAL A 207 7.70 -12.69 2.32
CA VAL A 207 9.14 -13.00 2.18
C VAL A 207 9.33 -14.52 2.13
N LYS A 208 8.75 -15.26 3.09
CA LYS A 208 8.88 -16.73 3.17
C LYS A 208 8.44 -17.46 1.90
N PHE A 209 7.37 -16.98 1.28
CA PHE A 209 6.74 -17.64 0.13
C PHE A 209 7.11 -17.00 -1.21
N CYS A 210 8.07 -16.08 -1.26
CA CYS A 210 8.52 -15.51 -2.52
C CYS A 210 9.39 -16.53 -3.29
N PRO A 211 8.92 -17.12 -4.41
CA PRO A 211 9.70 -18.13 -5.13
C PRO A 211 10.93 -17.54 -5.84
N ALA A 212 10.92 -16.23 -6.09
CA ALA A 212 11.97 -15.51 -6.81
C ALA A 212 12.93 -14.77 -5.88
N ASP A 213 12.74 -14.88 -4.56
CA ASP A 213 13.56 -14.21 -3.54
C ASP A 213 13.63 -12.67 -3.70
N ALA A 214 12.58 -12.08 -4.27
CA ALA A 214 12.48 -10.65 -4.60
C ALA A 214 12.07 -9.76 -3.41
N LEU A 215 11.88 -10.34 -2.23
CA LEU A 215 11.47 -9.64 -1.02
C LEU A 215 12.40 -10.01 0.13
N LYS A 216 12.88 -8.99 0.85
CA LYS A 216 13.72 -9.16 2.04
C LYS A 216 13.10 -8.47 3.24
N PHE A 217 13.21 -9.11 4.40
CA PHE A 217 12.88 -8.50 5.69
C PHE A 217 14.16 -8.00 6.34
N ILE A 218 14.18 -6.71 6.67
CA ILE A 218 15.30 -6.07 7.36
C ILE A 218 14.83 -5.64 8.74
N GLN A 219 15.56 -6.04 9.78
CA GLN A 219 15.33 -5.61 11.15
C GLN A 219 16.64 -5.15 11.78
N LEU A 220 16.62 -3.94 12.34
CA LEU A 220 17.70 -3.40 13.15
C LEU A 220 17.53 -3.89 14.60
N GLY A 221 18.57 -4.54 15.12
CA GLY A 221 18.65 -5.02 16.50
C GLY A 221 18.67 -3.92 17.54
#